data_AF-A0A3N1HSP8-F1
#
_entry.id   AF-A0A3N1HSP8-F1
#
_cell.length_a   1.000
_cell.length_b   1.000
_cell.length_c   1.000
_cell.angle_alpha   90.00
_cell.angle_beta   90.00
_cell.angle_gamma   90.00
#
_symmetry.space_group_name_H-M   'P 1'
#
loop_
_entity.id
_entity.type
_entity.pdbx_description
1 polymer ?
#
loop_
_entity_poly.entity_id
_entity_poly.type
_entity_poly.pdbx_seq_one_letter_code
_entity_poly.pdbx_strand_id
1 'polypeptide(L)'
;MPPPTAARPTPHRTGPTRGRWRAVVVGVSAAVGVLCAGGFALLVLQPWRTCPDDDAPAACPMLARDHGLLVACVVVGLVAALGLVLALTTTPRDRQD
;
A
#
# COMPACT_ATOMS: atom_id res chain seq x y z
N MET A 1 0.27 31.75 -56.47
CA MET A 1 0.46 30.45 -55.78
C MET A 1 0.72 30.74 -54.30
N PRO A 2 -0.22 30.45 -53.40
CA PRO A 2 0.04 30.56 -51.96
C PRO A 2 1.04 29.48 -51.52
N PRO A 3 1.91 29.77 -50.53
CA PRO A 3 2.89 28.81 -50.03
C PRO A 3 2.21 27.66 -49.26
N PRO A 4 2.81 26.46 -49.25
CA PRO A 4 2.28 25.32 -48.52
C PRO A 4 2.27 25.61 -47.01
N THR A 5 1.08 25.56 -46.41
CA THR A 5 0.85 25.64 -44.96
C THR A 5 1.62 24.51 -44.28
N ALA A 6 2.74 24.83 -43.63
CA ALA A 6 3.48 23.88 -42.82
C ALA A 6 2.61 23.40 -41.65
N ALA A 7 2.27 22.12 -41.65
CA ALA A 7 1.51 21.49 -40.57
C ALA A 7 2.31 21.59 -39.26
N ARG A 8 1.72 22.25 -38.26
CA ARG A 8 2.32 22.42 -36.93
C ARG A 8 2.40 21.05 -36.24
N PRO A 9 3.60 20.59 -35.81
CA PRO A 9 3.71 19.32 -35.09
C PRO A 9 2.95 19.41 -33.78
N THR A 10 2.03 18.48 -33.54
CA THR A 10 1.30 18.37 -32.29
C THR A 10 2.23 17.86 -31.19
N PRO A 11 2.21 18.46 -29.98
CA PRO A 11 3.05 18.00 -28.88
C PRO A 11 2.57 16.62 -28.40
N HIS A 12 3.45 15.63 -28.46
CA HIS A 12 3.25 14.34 -27.82
C HIS A 12 3.19 14.53 -26.30
N ARG A 13 1.98 14.45 -25.74
CA ARG A 13 1.73 14.48 -24.29
C ARG A 13 2.19 13.15 -23.68
N THR A 14 3.41 13.10 -23.15
CA THR A 14 3.94 11.98 -22.37
C THR A 14 3.35 11.97 -20.96
N GLY A 15 2.06 11.67 -20.84
CA GLY A 15 1.47 11.33 -19.55
C GLY A 15 2.00 9.98 -19.05
N PRO A 16 2.18 9.77 -17.73
CA PRO A 16 2.49 8.44 -17.21
C PRO A 16 1.40 7.47 -17.69
N THR A 17 1.83 6.39 -18.34
CA THR A 17 0.91 5.37 -18.82
C THR A 17 0.13 4.85 -17.62
N ARG A 18 -1.20 4.96 -17.66
CA ARG A 18 -2.10 4.64 -16.52
C ARG A 18 -1.83 3.24 -15.93
N GLY A 19 -1.27 2.32 -16.71
CA GLY A 19 -0.83 0.99 -16.26
C GLY A 19 0.38 0.98 -15.31
N ARG A 20 1.40 1.83 -15.52
CA ARG A 20 2.59 1.90 -14.64
C ARG A 20 2.23 2.44 -13.26
N TRP A 21 1.43 3.50 -13.21
CA TRP A 21 0.97 4.07 -11.94
C TRP A 21 0.16 3.06 -11.12
N ARG A 22 -0.72 2.29 -11.77
CA ARG A 22 -1.51 1.24 -11.10
C ARG A 22 -0.62 0.14 -10.51
N ALA A 23 0.37 -0.34 -11.26
CA ALA A 23 1.31 -1.34 -10.76
C ALA A 23 2.07 -0.83 -9.51
N VAL A 24 2.45 0.45 -9.50
CA VAL A 24 3.06 1.09 -8.33
C VAL A 24 2.09 1.15 -7.16
N VAL A 25 0.85 1.60 -7.36
CA VAL A 25 -0.15 1.70 -6.28
C VAL A 25 -0.44 0.32 -5.67
N VAL A 26 -0.67 -0.70 -6.49
CA VAL A 26 -0.91 -2.07 -6.01
C VAL A 26 0.31 -2.61 -5.27
N GLY A 27 1.52 -2.46 -5.84
CA GLY A 27 2.76 -2.93 -5.22
C GLY A 27 3.03 -2.27 -3.87
N VAL A 28 2.89 -0.94 -3.78
CA VAL A 28 3.07 -0.20 -2.53
C VAL A 28 2.01 -0.59 -1.51
N SER A 29 0.75 -0.70 -1.91
CA SER A 29 -0.34 -1.05 -0.98
C SER A 29 -0.16 -2.47 -0.42
N ALA A 30 0.24 -3.43 -1.27
CA ALA A 30 0.55 -4.78 -0.83
C ALA A 30 1.75 -4.83 0.12
N ALA A 31 2.84 -4.12 -0.22
CA ALA A 31 4.03 -4.07 0.64
C ALA A 31 3.72 -3.46 2.02
N VAL A 32 3.00 -2.35 2.05
CA VAL A 32 2.57 -1.69 3.29
C VAL A 32 1.67 -2.62 4.11
N GLY A 33 0.73 -3.32 3.46
CA GLY A 33 -0.14 -4.29 4.13
C GLY A 33 0.64 -5.42 4.81
N VAL A 34 1.62 -6.00 4.10
CA VAL A 34 2.49 -7.05 4.66
C VAL A 34 3.31 -6.53 5.84
N LEU A 35 3.89 -5.34 5.73
CA LEU A 35 4.67 -4.73 6.81
C LEU A 35 3.81 -4.44 8.04
N CYS A 36 2.60 -3.92 7.87
CA CYS A 36 1.68 -3.65 8.98
C CYS A 36 1.22 -4.95 9.65
N ALA A 37 0.85 -5.97 8.89
CA ALA A 37 0.43 -7.26 9.42
C ALA A 37 1.57 -7.98 10.17
N GLY A 38 2.76 -7.99 9.57
CA GLY A 38 3.96 -8.55 10.20
C GLY A 38 4.35 -7.79 11.47
N GLY A 39 4.37 -6.46 11.41
CA GLY A 39 4.65 -5.61 12.57
C GLY A 39 3.64 -5.80 13.70
N PHE A 40 2.36 -5.92 13.38
CA PHE A 40 1.31 -6.23 14.36
C PHE A 40 1.53 -7.60 14.99
N ALA A 41 1.78 -8.64 14.20
CA ALA A 41 2.05 -9.98 14.71
C ALA A 41 3.29 -10.00 15.63
N LEU A 42 4.35 -9.30 15.26
CA LEU A 42 5.55 -9.14 16.08
C LEU A 42 5.27 -8.39 17.39
N LEU A 43 4.45 -7.34 17.35
CA LEU A 43 4.06 -6.59 18.55
C LEU A 43 3.13 -7.36 19.48
N VAL A 44 2.34 -8.29 18.94
CA VAL A 44 1.47 -9.16 19.74
C VAL A 44 2.24 -10.32 20.33
N LEU A 45 3.07 -11.00 19.54
CA LEU A 45 3.86 -12.13 20.01
C LEU A 45 5.05 -11.70 20.87
N GLN A 46 5.53 -10.47 20.69
CA GLN A 46 6.72 -9.90 21.33
C GLN A 46 7.84 -10.94 21.59
N PRO A 47 8.28 -11.72 20.58
CA PRO A 47 9.14 -12.89 20.82
C PRO A 47 10.50 -12.55 21.45
N TRP A 48 10.89 -11.27 21.42
CA TRP A 48 12.09 -10.74 22.08
C TRP A 48 11.89 -10.38 23.56
N ARG A 49 10.68 -10.46 24.10
CA ARG A 49 10.36 -10.17 25.50
C ARG A 49 10.16 -11.47 26.27
N THR A 50 10.91 -11.61 27.35
CA THR A 50 10.67 -12.61 28.39
C THR A 50 9.92 -11.95 29.54
N CYS A 51 8.68 -12.37 29.82
CA CYS A 51 7.92 -11.88 30.97
C CYS A 51 8.38 -12.59 32.25
N PRO A 52 8.57 -11.86 33.38
CA PRO A 52 9.05 -12.47 34.63
C PRO A 52 8.01 -13.32 35.36
N ASP A 53 6.72 -13.17 35.06
CA ASP A 53 5.60 -13.78 35.80
C ASP A 53 4.78 -14.82 35.00
N ASP A 54 5.18 -15.21 33.79
CA ASP A 54 4.35 -16.07 32.93
C ASP A 54 5.16 -17.23 32.32
N ASP A 55 4.76 -18.47 32.64
CA ASP A 55 5.25 -19.71 32.02
C ASP A 55 4.79 -19.85 30.55
N ALA A 56 3.97 -18.92 30.06
CA ALA A 56 3.51 -18.81 28.68
C ALA A 56 4.29 -17.70 27.93
N PRO A 57 5.29 -18.03 27.09
CA PRO A 57 6.19 -17.06 26.45
C PRO A 57 5.55 -16.22 25.31
N ALA A 58 4.23 -16.08 25.24
CA ALA A 58 3.56 -15.64 24.01
C ALA A 58 2.63 -14.42 24.11
N ALA A 59 2.40 -13.84 25.29
CA ALA A 59 1.46 -12.70 25.40
C ALA A 59 1.77 -11.77 26.58
N CYS A 60 2.95 -11.15 26.59
CA CYS A 60 3.16 -10.02 27.49
C CYS A 60 2.16 -8.90 27.12
N PRO A 61 1.53 -8.23 28.12
CA PRO A 61 0.62 -7.12 27.85
C PRO A 61 1.38 -6.00 27.14
N MET A 62 0.81 -5.54 26.03
CA MET A 62 1.43 -4.54 25.17
C MET A 62 1.76 -3.27 25.96
N LEU A 63 2.99 -2.76 25.81
CA LEU A 63 3.43 -1.56 26.51
C LEU A 63 2.60 -0.36 26.05
N ALA A 64 2.24 0.51 26.99
CA ALA A 64 1.45 1.70 26.68
C ALA A 64 2.09 2.60 25.60
N ARG A 65 3.42 2.57 25.50
CA ARG A 65 4.22 3.30 24.51
C ARG A 65 4.04 2.78 23.07
N ASP A 66 3.70 1.50 22.91
CA ASP A 66 3.58 0.85 21.61
C ASP A 66 2.19 1.03 20.99
N HIS A 67 1.20 1.51 21.76
CA HIS A 67 -0.15 1.80 21.25
C HIS A 67 -0.14 2.81 20.08
N GLY A 68 0.75 3.81 20.12
CA GLY A 68 0.88 4.78 19.03
C GLY A 68 1.28 4.10 17.72
N LEU A 69 2.18 3.12 17.79
CA LEU A 69 2.61 2.35 16.62
C LEU A 69 1.49 1.47 16.09
N LEU A 70 0.71 0.85 16.98
CA LEU A 70 -0.41 0.00 16.60
C LEU A 70 -1.53 0.79 15.94
N VAL A 71 -1.89 1.95 16.49
CA VAL A 71 -2.86 2.88 15.87
C VAL A 71 -2.36 3.35 14.51
N ALA A 72 -1.09 3.71 14.38
CA ALA A 72 -0.51 4.10 13.11
C ALA A 72 -0.56 2.96 12.07
N CYS A 73 -0.19 1.73 12.46
CA CYS A 73 -0.30 0.55 11.61
C CYS A 73 -1.74 0.28 11.15
N VAL A 74 -2.73 0.45 12.03
CA VAL A 74 -4.14 0.28 11.67
C VAL A 74 -4.57 1.34 10.65
N VAL A 75 -4.28 2.62 10.90
CA VAL A 75 -4.66 3.71 9.99
C VAL A 75 -3.99 3.54 8.62
N VAL A 76 -2.68 3.31 8.60
CA VAL A 76 -1.92 3.12 7.36
C VAL A 76 -2.38 1.85 6.62
N GLY A 77 -2.64 0.76 7.35
CA GLY A 77 -3.18 -0.47 6.79
C GLY A 77 -4.56 -0.27 6.15
N LEU A 78 -5.46 0.48 6.80
CA LEU A 78 -6.78 0.81 6.26
C LEU A 78 -6.69 1.65 4.99
N VAL A 79 -5.81 2.66 4.97
CA VAL A 79 -5.57 3.49 3.78
C VAL A 79 -5.01 2.65 2.63
N ALA A 80 -4.05 1.77 2.90
CA ALA A 80 -3.50 0.86 1.90
C ALA A 80 -4.54 -0.13 1.38
N ALA A 81 -5.36 -0.71 2.26
CA ALA A 81 -6.44 -1.61 1.88
C ALA A 81 -7.48 -0.90 1.00
N LEU A 82 -7.89 0.32 1.38
CA LEU A 82 -8.80 1.12 0.58
C LEU A 82 -8.21 1.46 -0.80
N GLY A 83 -6.94 1.88 -0.84
CA GLY A 83 -6.22 2.15 -2.09
C GLY A 83 -6.17 0.93 -3.01
N LEU A 84 -5.93 -0.26 -2.44
CA LEU A 84 -5.93 -1.52 -3.18
C LEU A 84 -7.32 -1.86 -3.73
N VAL A 85 -8.36 -1.77 -2.90
CA VAL A 85 -9.75 -2.03 -3.33
C VAL A 85 -10.15 -1.09 -4.47
N LEU A 86 -9.84 0.20 -4.36
CA LEU A 86 -10.12 1.18 -5.41
C LEU A 86 -9.32 0.90 -6.69
N ALA A 87 -8.06 0.53 -6.56
CA ALA A 87 -7.22 0.17 -7.72
C ALA A 87 -7.74 -1.06 -8.46
N LEU A 88 -8.27 -2.05 -7.74
CA LEU A 88 -8.82 -3.28 -8.31
C LEU A 88 -10.22 -3.07 -8.91
N THR A 89 -11.11 -2.36 -8.22
CA THR A 89 -12.50 -2.15 -8.65
C THR A 89 -12.64 -1.17 -9.82
N THR A 90 -11.72 -0.23 -9.98
CA THR A 90 -11.69 0.68 -11.14
C THR A 90 -11.04 0.06 -12.39
N THR A 91 -10.86 -1.26 -12.42
CA THR A 91 -10.37 -2.00 -13.59
C THR A 91 -11.53 -2.22 -14.57
N PRO A 92 -11.54 -1.59 -15.76
CA PRO A 92 -12.51 -1.93 -16.79
C PRO A 92 -12.25 -3.37 -17.24
N ARG A 93 -13.32 -4.17 -17.29
CA ARG A 93 -13.32 -5.61 -17.60
C ARG A 93 -13.14 -5.91 -19.10
N ASP A 94 -12.69 -4.95 -19.91
CA ASP A 94 -12.74 -4.99 -21.38
C ASP A 94 -11.58 -5.76 -22.05
N ARG A 95 -10.98 -6.75 -21.39
CA ARG A 95 -9.84 -7.49 -21.98
C ARG A 95 -9.89 -9.01 -21.79
N GLN A 96 -11.09 -9.57 -21.65
CA GLN A 96 -11.28 -11.03 -21.57
C GLN A 96 -11.95 -11.66 -22.81
N ASP A 97 -12.14 -10.90 -23.89
CA ASP A 97 -12.58 -11.42 -25.19
C ASP A 97 -11.41 -11.50 -26.19
#